data_AF-A0AAT9IP18-F1
#
_entry.id   AF-A0AAT9IP18-F1
#
_cell.length_a   1.000
_cell.length_b   1.000
_cell.length_c   1.000
_cell.angle_alpha   90.00
_cell.angle_beta   90.00
_cell.angle_gamma   90.00
#
_symmetry.space_group_name_H-M   'P 1'
#
loop_
_entity.id
_entity.type
_entity.pdbx_description
1 polymer ?
#
loop_
_entity_poly.entity_id
_entity_poly.type
_entity_poly.pdbx_seq_one_letter_code
_entity_poly.pdbx_strand_id
1 'polypeptide(L)'
;MGIGEVIRPLKNSLDGMPVHVRQLAEMFRKHGQKQGDTTGRVTDLDAADVPEALRNGWRSDSRWEPDAIVNAGKGNRPEPGEYLTTEYMERHLAQFENGATRIYVTRSLQDWGPGNNQVPGGATNTAYVFPTDQLNALMNSVNGPRELADALGLPADFFEDADVELRDFAPNELTGLSLPSGNEGGTDAERWIPGGYLPSGIPEAVIDIPHDATGWRNGDNLLDQSRWPGSSRPLSLGGTSS
;
A
#
# COMPACT_ATOMS: atom_id res chain seq x y z
N MET A 1 -42.31 14.13 6.13
CA MET A 1 -41.35 13.09 6.55
C MET A 1 -40.11 13.29 5.69
N GLY A 2 -39.05 13.84 6.28
CA GLY A 2 -37.81 14.16 5.57
C GLY A 2 -37.02 12.90 5.26
N ILE A 3 -36.66 12.77 3.99
CA ILE A 3 -35.85 11.69 3.44
C ILE A 3 -34.40 12.12 3.68
N GLY A 4 -33.77 11.56 4.71
CA GLY A 4 -32.37 11.81 5.07
C GLY A 4 -31.49 10.68 4.58
N GLU A 5 -30.52 11.04 3.75
CA GLU A 5 -29.54 10.23 3.03
C GLU A 5 -29.00 8.97 3.73
N VAL A 6 -28.94 7.92 2.93
CA VAL A 6 -28.32 6.62 3.23
C VAL A 6 -26.81 6.70 2.90
N ILE A 7 -26.06 7.51 3.64
CA ILE A 7 -24.58 7.44 3.66
C ILE A 7 -24.15 6.97 5.05
N ARG A 8 -24.46 5.70 5.35
CA ARG A 8 -24.12 5.01 6.60
C ARG A 8 -23.57 3.56 6.48
N PRO A 9 -23.45 2.88 5.31
CA PRO A 9 -22.92 1.52 5.31
C PRO A 9 -21.40 1.41 5.53
N LEU A 10 -20.60 2.31 4.94
CA LEU A 10 -19.13 2.20 4.90
C LEU A 10 -18.45 2.37 6.26
N LYS A 11 -19.03 3.18 7.15
CA LYS A 11 -18.46 3.44 8.48
C LYS A 11 -18.52 2.21 9.40
N ASN A 12 -19.53 1.35 9.22
CA ASN A 12 -19.72 0.15 10.04
C ASN A 12 -18.92 -1.07 9.53
N SER A 13 -18.50 -1.10 8.27
CA SER A 13 -17.63 -2.18 7.75
C SER A 13 -16.16 -2.04 8.18
N LEU A 14 -15.76 -0.85 8.67
CA LEU A 14 -14.42 -0.57 9.19
C LEU A 14 -14.29 -0.85 10.70
N ASP A 15 -15.41 -1.09 11.39
CA ASP A 15 -15.48 -1.14 12.86
C ASP A 15 -14.94 -2.45 13.49
N GLY A 16 -14.14 -3.23 12.75
CA GLY A 16 -13.66 -4.54 13.23
C GLY A 16 -12.48 -5.18 12.50
N MET A 17 -11.86 -4.52 11.52
CA MET A 17 -10.68 -5.06 10.81
C MET A 17 -9.60 -3.98 10.62
N PRO A 18 -8.31 -4.33 10.62
CA PRO A 18 -7.21 -3.46 10.18
C PRO A 18 -7.45 -3.16 8.73
N VAL A 19 -7.47 -1.88 8.36
CA VAL A 19 -7.74 -1.48 6.98
C VAL A 19 -6.60 -0.60 6.50
N HIS A 20 -5.72 -1.23 5.72
CA HIS A 20 -4.61 -0.57 5.03
C HIS A 20 -5.12 0.28 3.86
N VAL A 21 -4.41 1.34 3.45
CA VAL A 21 -4.68 2.13 2.23
C VAL A 21 -5.02 1.28 0.99
N ARG A 22 -4.28 0.20 0.70
CA ARG A 22 -4.64 -0.74 -0.39
C ARG A 22 -5.92 -1.54 -0.11
N GLN A 23 -6.08 -2.01 1.13
CA GLN A 23 -7.27 -2.73 1.57
C GLN A 23 -8.52 -1.83 1.67
N LEU A 24 -8.33 -0.54 1.93
CA LEU A 24 -9.35 0.50 1.92
C LEU A 24 -9.73 0.78 0.48
N ALA A 25 -8.76 0.94 -0.43
CA ALA A 25 -9.03 1.05 -1.85
C ALA A 25 -9.87 -0.15 -2.35
N GLU A 26 -9.53 -1.37 -1.92
CA GLU A 26 -10.31 -2.59 -2.19
C GLU A 26 -11.72 -2.54 -1.56
N MET A 27 -11.83 -2.16 -0.28
CA MET A 27 -13.10 -2.12 0.46
C MET A 27 -14.05 -1.02 -0.04
N PHE A 28 -13.57 0.20 -0.28
CA PHE A 28 -14.35 1.28 -0.87
C PHE A 28 -14.84 0.91 -2.27
N ARG A 29 -14.03 0.23 -3.09
CA ARG A 29 -14.46 -0.27 -4.40
C ARG A 29 -15.53 -1.35 -4.28
N LYS A 30 -15.36 -2.34 -3.39
CA LYS A 30 -16.37 -3.41 -3.16
C LYS A 30 -17.71 -2.87 -2.66
N HIS A 31 -17.71 -1.78 -1.90
CA HIS A 31 -18.93 -1.14 -1.40
C HIS A 31 -19.47 -0.01 -2.28
N GLY A 32 -18.66 0.55 -3.20
CA GLY A 32 -19.04 1.59 -4.17
C GLY A 32 -19.61 1.06 -5.49
N GLN A 33 -19.63 -0.26 -5.72
CA GLN A 33 -20.15 -0.83 -6.97
C GLN A 33 -21.69 -0.80 -7.05
N LYS A 34 -22.21 0.36 -7.45
CA LYS A 34 -23.41 0.48 -8.30
C LYS A 34 -23.33 1.72 -9.21
N GLN A 35 -22.17 2.01 -9.81
CA GLN A 35 -22.09 2.81 -11.05
C GLN A 35 -20.67 2.84 -11.60
N GLY A 36 -20.53 2.59 -12.92
CA GLY A 36 -19.38 3.03 -13.71
C GLY A 36 -18.19 2.07 -13.78
N ASP A 37 -18.28 1.10 -14.70
CA ASP A 37 -17.16 0.32 -15.21
C ASP A 37 -16.15 1.23 -15.93
N THR A 38 -15.13 1.73 -15.22
CA THR A 38 -13.94 2.34 -15.83
C THR A 38 -12.72 2.22 -14.91
N THR A 39 -12.41 1.00 -14.50
CA THR A 39 -11.08 0.71 -13.94
C THR A 39 -10.51 -0.44 -14.73
N GLY A 40 -9.53 -0.14 -15.59
CA GLY A 40 -8.82 -1.14 -16.38
C GLY A 40 -8.42 -2.31 -15.50
N ARG A 41 -8.88 -3.50 -15.87
CA ARG A 41 -8.41 -4.73 -15.24
C ARG A 41 -6.91 -4.82 -15.51
N VAL A 42 -6.13 -5.27 -14.53
CA VAL A 42 -4.70 -5.61 -14.67
C VAL A 42 -4.56 -6.88 -15.50
N THR A 43 -5.06 -6.86 -16.74
CA THR A 43 -5.04 -7.99 -17.67
C THR A 43 -4.06 -7.76 -18.82
N ASP A 44 -3.29 -6.67 -18.76
CA ASP A 44 -2.29 -6.33 -19.78
C ASP A 44 -1.06 -5.73 -19.09
N LEU A 45 -0.26 -6.60 -18.45
CA LEU A 45 1.03 -6.22 -17.87
C LEU A 45 2.10 -5.93 -18.93
N ASP A 46 1.78 -6.14 -20.21
CA ASP A 46 2.59 -5.74 -21.37
C ASP A 46 2.19 -4.35 -21.91
N ALA A 47 1.16 -3.72 -21.33
CA ALA A 47 0.70 -2.40 -21.70
C ALA A 47 1.77 -1.31 -21.47
N ALA A 48 1.58 -0.17 -22.15
CA ALA A 48 2.39 1.04 -22.00
C ALA A 48 2.50 1.57 -20.56
N ASP A 49 1.64 1.11 -19.66
CA ASP A 49 1.48 1.61 -18.30
C ASP A 49 2.38 0.91 -17.26
N VAL A 50 3.11 -0.16 -17.65
CA VAL A 50 4.11 -0.76 -16.77
C VAL A 50 5.41 0.04 -16.81
N PRO A 51 6.01 0.38 -15.64
CA PRO A 51 7.25 1.14 -15.59
C PRO A 51 8.32 0.55 -16.47
N GLU A 52 8.96 1.39 -17.29
CA GLU A 52 10.05 0.96 -18.19
C GLU A 52 11.14 0.18 -17.44
N ALA A 53 11.37 0.55 -16.18
CA ALA A 53 12.30 -0.13 -15.28
C ALA A 53 11.98 -1.64 -15.10
N LEU A 54 10.71 -2.03 -15.05
CA LEU A 54 10.27 -3.43 -14.89
C LEU A 54 10.43 -4.24 -16.18
N ARG A 55 10.32 -3.61 -17.36
CA ARG A 55 10.41 -4.31 -18.66
C ARG A 55 11.72 -5.07 -18.84
N ASN A 56 12.82 -4.52 -18.32
CA ASN A 56 14.15 -5.14 -18.38
C ASN A 56 14.52 -5.90 -17.09
N GLY A 57 13.61 -6.00 -16.12
CA GLY A 57 13.86 -6.64 -14.83
C GLY A 57 13.60 -8.14 -14.82
N TRP A 58 12.87 -8.64 -15.81
CA TRP A 58 12.47 -10.04 -15.92
C TRP A 58 13.65 -10.95 -16.21
N ARG A 59 13.67 -12.08 -15.52
CA ARG A 59 14.61 -13.17 -15.80
C ARG A 59 14.25 -13.84 -17.12
N SER A 60 15.21 -13.87 -18.05
CA SER A 60 15.04 -14.57 -19.33
C SER A 60 14.91 -16.10 -19.18
N ASP A 61 15.36 -16.66 -18.05
CA ASP A 61 15.29 -18.09 -17.72
C ASP A 61 14.12 -18.45 -16.80
N SER A 62 13.28 -17.48 -16.42
CA SER A 62 12.12 -17.76 -15.59
C SER A 62 11.01 -18.43 -16.40
N ARG A 63 10.28 -19.32 -15.73
CA ARG A 63 9.04 -19.92 -16.25
C ARG A 63 7.81 -19.05 -15.97
N TRP A 64 7.97 -17.98 -15.19
CA TRP A 64 6.88 -17.17 -14.69
C TRP A 64 6.68 -15.96 -15.59
N GLU A 65 5.50 -15.89 -16.19
CA GLU A 65 5.02 -14.69 -16.89
C GLU A 65 4.26 -13.78 -15.92
N PRO A 66 4.23 -12.45 -16.16
CA PRO A 66 3.55 -11.50 -15.28
C PRO A 66 2.11 -11.89 -14.94
N ASP A 67 1.32 -12.25 -15.95
CA ASP A 67 -0.07 -12.67 -15.77
C ASP A 67 -0.18 -13.99 -15.01
N ALA A 68 0.77 -14.91 -15.18
CA ALA A 68 0.77 -16.19 -14.46
C ALA A 68 0.98 -15.99 -12.95
N ILE A 69 1.78 -15.01 -12.57
CA ILE A 69 2.02 -14.64 -11.16
C ILE A 69 0.75 -14.08 -10.54
N VAL A 70 0.07 -13.15 -11.21
CA VAL A 70 -1.19 -12.58 -10.71
C VAL A 70 -2.27 -13.67 -10.61
N ASN A 71 -2.39 -14.52 -11.65
CA ASN A 71 -3.38 -15.59 -11.73
C ASN A 71 -3.14 -16.75 -10.77
N ALA A 72 -1.91 -16.95 -10.26
CA ALA A 72 -1.63 -17.93 -9.19
C ALA A 72 -2.48 -17.67 -7.93
N GLY A 73 -2.89 -16.41 -7.73
CA GLY A 73 -3.70 -15.98 -6.60
C GLY A 73 -2.87 -15.76 -5.33
N LYS A 74 -3.36 -14.86 -4.47
CA LYS A 74 -2.71 -14.50 -3.21
C LYS A 74 -2.46 -15.74 -2.34
N GLY A 75 -1.24 -15.88 -1.82
CA GLY A 75 -0.76 -17.02 -1.05
C GLY A 75 0.01 -18.06 -1.88
N ASN A 76 -0.17 -18.06 -3.21
CA ASN A 76 0.53 -18.98 -4.11
C ASN A 76 1.46 -18.25 -5.11
N ARG A 77 1.61 -16.93 -4.99
CA ARG A 77 2.48 -16.15 -5.88
C ARG A 77 3.93 -16.52 -5.61
N PRO A 78 4.78 -16.72 -6.64
CA PRO A 78 6.19 -17.01 -6.45
C PRO A 78 6.92 -15.85 -5.77
N GLU A 79 8.07 -16.14 -5.17
CA GLU A 79 8.94 -15.10 -4.63
C GLU A 79 9.54 -14.23 -5.76
N PRO A 80 9.76 -12.92 -5.53
CA PRO A 80 10.31 -12.01 -6.55
C PRO A 80 11.58 -12.53 -7.24
N GLY A 81 12.47 -13.19 -6.51
CA GLY A 81 13.71 -13.75 -7.06
C GLY A 81 13.54 -14.91 -8.04
N GLU A 82 12.35 -15.53 -8.11
CA GLU A 82 12.05 -16.57 -9.12
C GLU A 82 11.80 -15.99 -10.52
N TYR A 83 11.46 -14.70 -10.62
CA TYR A 83 11.06 -14.08 -11.89
C TYR A 83 11.75 -12.74 -12.17
N LEU A 84 12.40 -12.12 -11.19
CA LEU A 84 13.19 -10.90 -11.34
C LEU A 84 14.68 -11.16 -11.16
N THR A 85 15.49 -10.42 -11.90
CA THR A 85 16.95 -10.48 -11.76
C THR A 85 17.39 -9.85 -10.44
N THR A 86 18.50 -10.34 -9.88
CA THR A 86 19.10 -9.74 -8.68
C THR A 86 19.44 -8.26 -8.91
N GLU A 87 20.01 -7.92 -10.06
CA GLU A 87 20.33 -6.54 -10.43
C GLU A 87 19.09 -5.63 -10.42
N TYR A 88 17.95 -6.11 -10.92
CA TYR A 88 16.71 -5.36 -10.86
C TYR A 88 16.26 -5.13 -9.42
N MET A 89 16.25 -6.18 -8.60
CA MET A 89 15.80 -6.09 -7.21
C MET A 89 16.68 -5.15 -6.39
N GLU A 90 18.01 -5.23 -6.53
CA GLU A 90 18.96 -4.33 -5.87
C GLU A 90 18.73 -2.86 -6.30
N ARG A 91 18.63 -2.61 -7.61
CA ARG A 91 18.34 -1.26 -8.13
C ARG A 91 17.00 -0.73 -7.63
N HIS A 92 15.99 -1.59 -7.55
CA HIS A 92 14.67 -1.21 -7.06
C HIS A 92 14.74 -0.79 -5.59
N LEU A 93 15.36 -1.61 -4.74
CA LEU A 93 15.48 -1.36 -3.31
C LEU A 93 16.40 -0.18 -2.98
N ALA A 94 17.39 0.13 -3.83
CA ALA A 94 18.25 1.31 -3.69
C ALA A 94 17.45 2.63 -3.68
N GLN A 95 16.23 2.65 -4.25
CA GLN A 95 15.36 3.83 -4.17
C GLN A 95 14.94 4.19 -2.73
N PHE A 96 15.05 3.25 -1.79
CA PHE A 96 14.68 3.42 -0.38
C PHE A 96 15.88 3.78 0.51
N GLU A 97 17.07 4.03 -0.06
CA GLU A 97 18.28 4.38 0.70
C GLU A 97 18.13 5.64 1.57
N ASN A 98 17.23 6.56 1.18
CA ASN A 98 16.92 7.76 1.94
C ASN A 98 15.75 7.59 2.93
N GLY A 99 15.29 6.35 3.12
CA GLY A 99 14.16 6.02 3.98
C GLY A 99 12.90 5.69 3.18
N ALA A 100 11.86 5.31 3.92
CA ALA A 100 10.57 4.95 3.36
C ALA A 100 9.43 5.63 4.10
N THR A 101 8.31 5.87 3.44
CA THR A 101 7.11 6.45 4.04
C THR A 101 5.90 5.59 3.77
N ARG A 102 5.01 5.48 4.75
CA ARG A 102 3.69 4.87 4.59
C ARG A 102 2.60 5.82 5.04
N ILE A 103 1.52 5.84 4.28
CA ILE A 103 0.28 6.55 4.60
C ILE A 103 -0.64 5.58 5.36
N TYR A 104 -1.20 6.05 6.46
CA TYR A 104 -2.18 5.35 7.27
C TYR A 104 -3.44 6.18 7.43
N VAL A 105 -4.59 5.52 7.56
CA VAL A 105 -5.75 6.15 8.19
C VAL A 105 -5.54 6.15 9.69
N THR A 106 -5.53 7.33 10.32
CA THR A 106 -5.17 7.54 11.73
C THR A 106 -5.95 6.61 12.66
N ARG A 107 -7.27 6.49 12.44
CA ARG A 107 -8.11 5.59 13.24
C ARG A 107 -7.71 4.12 13.11
N SER A 108 -7.44 3.64 11.89
CA SER A 108 -7.02 2.24 11.69
C SER A 108 -5.64 1.97 12.30
N LEU A 109 -4.72 2.94 12.20
CA LEU A 109 -3.40 2.86 12.83
C LEU A 109 -3.52 2.77 14.35
N GLN A 110 -4.39 3.56 14.99
CA GLN A 110 -4.63 3.48 16.43
C GLN A 110 -5.34 2.21 16.86
N ASP A 111 -6.30 1.73 16.08
CA ASP A 111 -7.03 0.51 16.41
C ASP A 111 -6.15 -0.75 16.25
N TRP A 112 -5.23 -0.79 15.28
CA TRP A 112 -4.54 -2.03 14.89
C TRP A 112 -3.01 -1.97 14.81
N GLY A 113 -2.40 -0.80 14.94
CA GLY A 113 -0.96 -0.61 14.79
C GLY A 113 -0.48 -0.54 13.33
N PRO A 114 0.82 -0.30 13.11
CA PRO A 114 1.40 -0.04 11.79
C PRO A 114 1.52 -1.28 10.88
N GLY A 115 1.59 -2.47 11.45
CA GLY A 115 1.80 -3.72 10.70
C GLY A 115 0.51 -4.51 10.46
N ASN A 116 0.56 -5.45 9.50
CA ASN A 116 -0.56 -6.33 9.21
C ASN A 116 -0.52 -7.66 9.98
N ASN A 117 -0.69 -7.58 11.30
CA ASN A 117 -0.58 -8.68 12.27
C ASN A 117 -1.63 -9.82 12.19
N GLN A 118 -2.53 -9.83 11.19
CA GLN A 118 -3.75 -10.66 11.22
C GLN A 118 -3.69 -12.01 10.49
N VAL A 119 -2.52 -12.63 10.33
CA VAL A 119 -2.48 -14.02 9.86
C VAL A 119 -2.13 -14.94 11.04
N PRO A 120 -3.12 -15.64 11.63
CA PRO A 120 -2.83 -16.74 12.55
C PRO A 120 -1.94 -17.78 11.86
N GLY A 121 -0.82 -18.15 12.49
CA GLY A 121 0.07 -19.19 11.97
C GLY A 121 1.43 -18.74 11.45
N GLY A 122 1.87 -17.51 11.73
CA GLY A 122 3.26 -17.10 11.55
C GLY A 122 3.56 -16.32 10.27
N ALA A 123 2.62 -15.55 9.73
CA ALA A 123 2.99 -14.57 8.71
C ALA A 123 3.78 -13.42 9.35
N THR A 124 4.76 -12.94 8.60
CA THR A 124 5.54 -11.75 8.95
C THR A 124 4.61 -10.55 9.07
N ASN A 125 4.72 -9.82 10.18
CA ASN A 125 4.00 -8.58 10.36
C ASN A 125 4.65 -7.53 9.47
N THR A 126 4.05 -7.22 8.33
CA THR A 126 4.68 -6.40 7.27
C THR A 126 3.89 -5.15 6.98
N ALA A 127 4.56 -4.18 6.35
CA ALA A 127 3.97 -2.95 5.85
C ALA A 127 4.54 -2.58 4.47
N TYR A 128 3.64 -2.32 3.51
CA TYR A 128 3.97 -1.67 2.24
C TYR A 128 4.38 -0.21 2.45
N VAL A 129 5.51 0.18 1.90
CA VAL A 129 6.09 1.52 2.00
C VAL A 129 6.48 2.06 0.62
N PHE A 130 6.51 3.39 0.50
CA PHE A 130 7.02 4.12 -0.66
C PHE A 130 8.38 4.73 -0.34
N PRO A 131 9.27 5.02 -1.31
CA PRO A 131 10.43 5.85 -1.05
C PRO A 131 10.00 7.24 -0.60
N THR A 132 10.59 7.71 0.51
CA THR A 132 10.21 9.01 1.12
C THR A 132 10.30 10.16 0.12
N ASP A 133 11.41 10.22 -0.62
CA ASP A 133 11.65 11.30 -1.58
C ASP A 133 10.65 11.30 -2.73
N GLN A 134 10.28 10.12 -3.24
CA GLN A 134 9.34 10.01 -4.35
C GLN A 134 7.92 10.32 -3.92
N LEU A 135 7.50 9.86 -2.73
CA LEU A 135 6.19 10.22 -2.19
C LEU A 135 6.10 11.74 -1.94
N ASN A 136 7.14 12.35 -1.38
CA ASN A 136 7.18 13.79 -1.17
C ASN A 136 7.18 14.57 -2.49
N ALA A 137 7.92 14.11 -3.51
CA ALA A 137 7.89 14.72 -4.83
C ALA A 137 6.49 14.66 -5.45
N LEU A 138 5.79 13.54 -5.33
CA LEU A 138 4.40 13.39 -5.75
C LEU A 138 3.47 14.34 -4.99
N MET A 139 3.56 14.38 -3.66
CA MET A 139 2.73 15.27 -2.82
C MET A 139 2.94 16.76 -3.14
N ASN A 140 4.11 17.12 -3.67
CA ASN A 140 4.43 18.47 -4.11
C ASN A 140 4.02 18.77 -5.56
N SER A 141 3.85 17.76 -6.41
CA SER A 141 3.47 17.94 -7.81
C SER A 141 1.96 17.98 -8.02
N VAL A 142 1.19 17.32 -7.16
CA VAL A 142 -0.27 17.25 -7.26
C VAL A 142 -0.94 18.55 -6.78
N ASN A 143 -2.05 18.91 -7.43
CA ASN A 143 -2.80 20.13 -7.15
C ASN A 143 -3.79 19.98 -5.98
N GLY A 144 -3.98 18.76 -5.48
CA GLY A 144 -4.86 18.51 -4.36
C GLY A 144 -5.02 17.03 -4.00
N PRO A 145 -5.83 16.74 -2.97
CA PRO A 145 -5.97 15.39 -2.42
C PRO A 145 -6.51 14.37 -3.42
N ARG A 146 -7.40 14.79 -4.32
CA ARG A 146 -7.95 13.93 -5.38
C ARG A 146 -6.89 13.41 -6.35
N GLU A 147 -6.00 14.29 -6.80
CA GLU A 147 -4.93 13.93 -7.74
C GLU A 147 -3.89 13.03 -7.05
N LEU A 148 -3.63 13.25 -5.75
CA LEU A 148 -2.85 12.31 -4.95
C LEU A 148 -3.51 10.93 -4.86
N ALA A 149 -4.83 10.87 -4.62
CA ALA A 149 -5.56 9.61 -4.56
C ALA A 149 -5.46 8.85 -5.89
N ASP A 150 -5.71 9.52 -7.01
CA ASP A 150 -5.62 8.92 -8.34
C ASP A 150 -4.20 8.37 -8.60
N ALA A 151 -3.16 9.14 -8.29
CA ALA A 151 -1.76 8.72 -8.44
C ALA A 151 -1.39 7.50 -7.56
N LEU A 152 -2.00 7.37 -6.38
CA LEU A 152 -1.81 6.22 -5.50
C LEU A 152 -2.78 5.05 -5.82
N GLY A 153 -3.63 5.20 -6.84
CA GLY A 153 -4.64 4.22 -7.22
C GLY A 153 -5.79 4.10 -6.21
N LEU A 154 -6.04 5.13 -5.41
CA LEU A 154 -7.07 5.20 -4.37
C LEU A 154 -8.37 5.80 -4.90
N PRO A 155 -9.51 5.61 -4.19
CA PRO A 155 -10.74 6.34 -4.47
C PRO A 155 -10.51 7.85 -4.41
N ALA A 156 -11.08 8.59 -5.35
CA ALA A 156 -10.88 10.04 -5.51
C ALA A 156 -11.19 10.86 -4.23
N ASP A 157 -12.13 10.39 -3.41
CA ASP A 157 -12.59 11.00 -2.16
C ASP A 157 -11.81 10.52 -0.92
N PHE A 158 -10.82 9.64 -1.09
CA PHE A 158 -10.11 8.98 0.01
C PHE A 158 -9.54 9.97 1.03
N PHE A 159 -8.88 11.03 0.55
CA PHE A 159 -8.25 12.04 1.42
C PHE A 159 -9.18 13.18 1.81
N GLU A 160 -10.41 13.24 1.29
CA GLU A 160 -11.38 14.28 1.64
C GLU A 160 -12.07 13.97 2.98
N ASP A 161 -12.37 12.69 3.23
CA ASP A 161 -13.12 12.24 4.42
C ASP A 161 -12.27 11.47 5.44
N ALA A 162 -11.02 11.14 5.12
CA ALA A 162 -10.13 10.37 6.00
C ALA A 162 -9.09 11.25 6.70
N ASP A 163 -9.05 11.14 8.03
CA ASP A 163 -7.89 11.58 8.80
C ASP A 163 -6.72 10.61 8.56
N VAL A 164 -5.59 11.14 8.10
CA VAL A 164 -4.42 10.35 7.69
C VAL A 164 -3.14 10.79 8.39
N GLU A 165 -2.33 9.80 8.74
CA GLU A 165 -1.00 9.95 9.31
C GLU A 165 0.02 9.33 8.36
N LEU A 166 1.09 10.05 8.06
CA LEU A 166 2.27 9.49 7.41
C LEU A 166 3.25 9.04 8.50
N ARG A 167 3.90 7.89 8.29
CA ARG A 167 5.06 7.50 9.09
C ARG A 167 6.27 7.37 8.21
N ASP A 168 7.32 8.13 8.54
CA ASP A 168 8.60 8.14 7.86
C ASP A 168 9.57 7.24 8.63
N PHE A 169 10.02 6.17 7.98
CA PHE A 169 10.99 5.20 8.46
C PHE A 169 12.38 5.60 7.97
N ALA A 170 13.29 5.86 8.91
CA ALA A 170 14.68 6.13 8.58
C ALA A 170 15.36 4.87 8.00
N PRO A 171 16.47 5.00 7.26
CA PRO A 171 17.14 3.86 6.62
C PRO A 171 17.50 2.72 7.60
N ASN A 172 17.82 3.04 8.85
CA ASN A 172 18.12 2.07 9.90
C ASN A 172 16.87 1.37 10.48
N GLU A 173 15.66 1.82 10.14
CA GLU A 173 14.38 1.22 10.54
C GLU A 173 13.79 0.30 9.45
N LEU A 174 14.42 0.21 8.27
CA LEU A 174 13.95 -0.60 7.13
C LEU A 174 14.34 -2.08 7.27
N THR A 175 14.10 -2.66 8.44
CA THR A 175 14.32 -4.10 8.66
C THR A 175 13.42 -4.91 7.73
N GLY A 176 13.96 -5.97 7.11
CA GLY A 176 13.20 -6.84 6.22
C GLY A 176 12.81 -6.20 4.87
N LEU A 177 13.42 -5.05 4.52
CA LEU A 177 13.15 -4.37 3.25
C LEU A 177 13.31 -5.34 2.07
N SER A 178 12.22 -5.57 1.34
CA SER A 178 12.17 -6.51 0.22
C SER A 178 11.12 -6.09 -0.80
N LEU A 179 11.22 -6.64 -2.02
CA LEU A 179 10.17 -6.46 -3.00
C LEU A 179 8.91 -7.22 -2.54
N PRO A 180 7.71 -6.65 -2.76
CA PRO A 180 6.48 -7.37 -2.46
C PRO A 180 6.33 -8.59 -3.36
N SER A 181 6.11 -9.74 -2.75
CA SER A 181 5.67 -10.98 -3.42
C SER A 181 4.19 -10.91 -3.81
N GLY A 182 3.44 -10.01 -3.18
CA GLY A 182 1.99 -9.93 -3.29
C GLY A 182 1.26 -10.92 -2.40
N ASN A 183 1.97 -11.72 -1.61
CA ASN A 183 1.38 -12.62 -0.61
C ASN A 183 1.16 -11.96 0.75
N GLU A 184 1.67 -10.73 0.94
CA GLU A 184 1.64 -10.04 2.23
C GLU A 184 0.22 -9.67 2.67
N GLY A 185 0.06 -9.45 3.98
CA GLY A 185 -1.19 -8.93 4.53
C GLY A 185 -1.58 -7.61 3.87
N GLY A 186 -2.84 -7.48 3.43
CA GLY A 186 -3.36 -6.22 2.90
C GLY A 186 -3.02 -5.93 1.44
N THR A 187 -2.38 -6.86 0.72
CA THR A 187 -2.28 -6.80 -0.75
C THR A 187 -3.66 -6.87 -1.40
N ASP A 188 -3.97 -5.87 -2.23
CA ASP A 188 -5.15 -5.81 -3.09
C ASP A 188 -4.93 -6.75 -4.29
N ALA A 189 -5.65 -7.88 -4.30
CA ALA A 189 -5.45 -8.93 -5.30
C ALA A 189 -5.84 -8.50 -6.72
N GLU A 190 -6.67 -7.47 -6.89
CA GLU A 190 -7.16 -7.02 -8.19
C GLU A 190 -6.25 -5.99 -8.87
N ARG A 191 -5.42 -5.28 -8.08
CA ARG A 191 -4.56 -4.20 -8.57
C ARG A 191 -3.08 -4.39 -8.34
N TRP A 192 -2.70 -5.35 -7.50
CA TRP A 192 -1.31 -5.68 -7.29
C TRP A 192 -0.68 -6.19 -8.59
N ILE A 193 0.48 -5.64 -8.92
CA ILE A 193 1.32 -6.08 -10.02
C ILE A 193 2.65 -6.59 -9.48
N PRO A 194 3.25 -7.61 -10.10
CA PRO A 194 4.61 -8.03 -9.78
C PRO A 194 5.61 -6.91 -10.09
N GLY A 195 6.73 -6.87 -9.37
CA GLY A 195 7.85 -5.97 -9.69
C GLY A 195 8.03 -4.77 -8.76
N GLY A 196 7.19 -4.59 -7.75
CA GLY A 196 7.38 -3.54 -6.74
C GLY A 196 6.97 -2.15 -7.20
N TYR A 197 5.99 -2.03 -8.10
CA TYR A 197 5.46 -0.73 -8.48
C TYR A 197 3.94 -0.72 -8.34
N LEU A 198 3.38 0.46 -8.07
CA LEU A 198 1.98 0.71 -8.37
C LEU A 198 1.77 0.73 -9.89
N PRO A 199 0.54 0.45 -10.38
CA PRO A 199 0.21 0.65 -11.80
C PRO A 199 0.47 2.08 -12.32
N SER A 200 0.51 3.08 -11.44
CA SER A 200 0.88 4.46 -11.76
C SER A 200 2.39 4.70 -11.87
N GLY A 201 3.22 3.69 -11.61
CA GLY A 201 4.66 3.72 -11.72
C GLY A 201 5.43 4.22 -10.51
N ILE A 202 4.76 4.38 -9.37
CA ILE A 202 5.41 4.70 -8.09
C ILE A 202 5.99 3.42 -7.49
N PRO A 203 7.28 3.38 -7.10
CA PRO A 203 7.90 2.21 -6.48
C PRO A 203 7.37 1.95 -5.08
N GLU A 204 7.32 0.67 -4.72
CA GLU A 204 6.88 0.17 -3.43
C GLU A 204 7.70 -1.04 -2.97
N ALA A 205 7.93 -1.11 -1.67
CA ALA A 205 8.59 -2.22 -1.01
C ALA A 205 7.76 -2.66 0.21
N VAL A 206 8.16 -3.75 0.83
CA VAL A 206 7.63 -4.19 2.12
C VAL A 206 8.74 -4.19 3.15
N ILE A 207 8.42 -3.79 4.37
CA ILE A 207 9.28 -3.87 5.55
C ILE A 207 8.63 -4.72 6.63
N ASP A 208 9.45 -5.27 7.51
CA ASP A 208 8.99 -5.91 8.73
C ASP A 208 8.62 -4.85 9.78
N ILE A 209 7.54 -5.13 10.52
CA ILE A 209 7.06 -4.32 11.62
C ILE A 209 7.11 -5.18 12.89
N PRO A 210 7.63 -4.65 14.02
CA PRO A 210 7.65 -5.38 15.28
C PRO A 210 6.27 -5.90 15.67
N HIS A 211 6.19 -7.15 16.13
CA HIS A 211 4.91 -7.78 16.48
C HIS A 211 4.21 -7.11 17.66
N ASP A 212 4.95 -6.41 18.51
CA ASP A 212 4.45 -5.64 19.64
C ASP A 212 4.00 -4.21 19.26
N ALA A 213 4.27 -3.77 18.02
CA ALA A 213 3.72 -2.54 17.44
C ALA A 213 2.24 -2.75 17.08
N THR A 214 1.42 -2.78 18.13
CA THR A 214 -0.02 -3.07 18.09
C THR A 214 -0.85 -1.83 18.40
N GLY A 215 -2.13 -1.87 18.07
CA GLY A 215 -3.11 -0.85 18.42
C GLY A 215 -4.05 -1.32 19.52
N TRP A 216 -5.09 -0.52 19.79
CA TRP A 216 -6.07 -0.79 20.84
C TRP A 216 -6.74 -2.16 20.76
N ARG A 217 -6.95 -2.70 19.56
CA ARG A 217 -7.79 -3.87 19.31
C ARG A 217 -7.03 -5.18 19.09
N ASN A 218 -5.71 -5.12 18.93
CA ASN A 218 -4.87 -6.30 18.70
C ASN A 218 -3.62 -6.33 19.57
N GLY A 219 -3.54 -5.47 20.58
CA GLY A 219 -2.46 -5.44 21.57
C GLY A 219 -2.92 -5.91 22.95
N ASP A 220 -2.20 -5.42 23.96
CA ASP A 220 -2.45 -5.62 25.40
C ASP A 220 -3.53 -4.67 25.96
N ASN A 221 -4.45 -4.19 25.09
CA ASN A 221 -5.40 -3.11 25.36
C ASN A 221 -4.76 -1.79 25.81
N LEU A 222 -3.47 -1.57 25.52
CA LEU A 222 -2.76 -0.30 25.73
C LEU A 222 -2.25 0.22 24.38
N LEU A 223 -2.58 1.47 24.05
CA LEU A 223 -1.97 2.16 22.92
C LEU A 223 -0.62 2.75 23.33
N ASP A 224 0.43 1.97 23.08
CA ASP A 224 1.81 2.39 23.27
C ASP A 224 2.47 2.72 21.93
N GLN A 225 2.27 3.95 21.47
CA GLN A 225 2.86 4.41 20.20
C GLN A 225 4.39 4.49 20.23
N SER A 226 5.02 4.38 21.41
CA SER A 226 6.49 4.33 21.48
C SER A 226 7.06 3.03 20.92
N ARG A 227 6.23 1.99 20.80
CA ARG A 227 6.55 0.71 20.13
C ARG A 227 6.41 0.79 18.61
N TRP A 228 5.84 1.87 18.08
CA TRP A 228 5.60 1.98 16.65
C TRP A 228 6.85 2.52 15.95
N PRO A 229 7.40 1.79 14.96
CA PRO A 229 8.53 2.27 14.17
C PRO A 229 8.16 3.49 13.31
N GLY A 230 9.18 4.22 12.88
CA GLY A 230 9.03 5.42 12.06
C GLY A 230 8.53 6.63 12.85
N SER A 231 8.81 7.82 12.34
CA SER A 231 8.35 9.08 12.90
C SER A 231 7.01 9.52 12.29
N SER A 232 6.07 9.98 13.12
CA SER A 232 4.76 10.47 12.66
C SER A 232 4.88 11.85 12.01
N ARG A 233 4.18 12.05 10.91
CA ARG A 233 4.08 13.31 10.17
C ARG A 233 2.66 13.48 9.60
N PRO A 234 2.05 14.68 9.68
CA PRO A 234 0.76 14.91 9.02
C PRO A 234 0.90 14.93 7.50
N LEU A 235 -0.17 14.58 6.78
CA LEU A 235 -0.25 14.84 5.34
C LEU A 235 -0.24 16.35 5.09
N SER A 236 0.67 16.82 4.25
CA SER A 236 0.76 18.21 3.84
C SER A 236 1.06 18.27 2.35
N LEU A 237 0.18 18.90 1.57
CA LEU A 237 0.33 19.06 0.12
C LEU A 237 0.88 20.45 -0.16
N GLY A 238 1.84 20.55 -1.08
CA GLY A 238 2.53 21.81 -1.42
C GLY A 238 1.64 22.90 -2.02
N GLY A 239 0.37 22.60 -2.32
CA GLY A 239 -0.56 23.48 -3.04
C GLY A 239 -1.46 24.37 -2.17
N THR A 240 -1.56 24.21 -0.85
CA THR A 240 -2.45 25.06 -0.04
C THR A 240 -1.70 26.28 0.52
N SER A 241 -1.43 27.24 -0.37
CA SER A 241 -1.23 28.63 0.02
C SER A 241 -2.41 29.47 -0.47
N SER A 242 -3.30 29.83 0.47
CA SER A 242 -4.40 30.82 0.36
C SER A 242 -5.76 30.33 -0.14
#